data_AF-A0A418QXK5-F1
#
_entry.id   AF-A0A418QXK5-F1
#
_cell.length_a   1.000
_cell.length_b   1.000
_cell.length_c   1.000
_cell.angle_alpha   90.00
_cell.angle_beta   90.00
_cell.angle_gamma   90.00
#
_symmetry.space_group_name_H-M   'P 1'
#
loop_
_entity.id
_entity.type
_entity.pdbx_description
1 polymer ?
#
loop_
_entity_poly.entity_id
_entity_poly.type
_entity_poly.pdbx_seq_one_letter_code
_entity_poly.pdbx_strand_id
1 'polypeptide(L)'
;MSKHTTSTSHGGAGRALLWVAIILTVALLGFVTATAVRANPIYSDRDANGISKYKFIEACKEIAEDTEELTVGAMGQAIPLKTLVEQSSPLKAGDELHAAVEAEPAEIIKATQTVDGGGWTLTAPVTIAVHSGERVNTLGQLPMACTHDKKTGKTTATLNLPGQ
;
A
#
# COMPACT_ATOMS: atom_id res chain seq x y z
N MET A 1 27.14 -75.80 -28.81
CA MET A 1 26.68 -75.21 -27.54
C MET A 1 27.13 -73.75 -27.52
N SER A 2 26.21 -72.80 -27.73
CA SER A 2 26.54 -71.37 -27.83
C SER A 2 26.05 -70.59 -26.60
N LYS A 3 26.97 -69.77 -26.08
CA LYS A 3 26.87 -68.87 -24.92
C LYS A 3 26.02 -67.62 -25.22
N HIS A 4 25.38 -67.12 -24.15
CA HIS A 4 24.95 -65.73 -23.83
C HIS A 4 24.19 -64.94 -24.91
N THR A 5 23.05 -64.30 -24.62
CA THR A 5 23.02 -63.02 -23.90
C THR A 5 21.57 -62.69 -23.56
N THR A 6 21.24 -62.53 -22.27
CA THR A 6 19.96 -61.97 -21.84
C THR A 6 20.04 -60.45 -21.98
N SER A 7 19.41 -59.87 -23.00
CA SER A 7 19.33 -58.41 -23.14
C SER A 7 18.26 -57.86 -22.19
N THR A 8 18.66 -57.25 -21.08
CA THR A 8 17.77 -56.42 -20.27
C THR A 8 17.58 -55.05 -20.94
N SER A 9 16.45 -54.84 -21.59
CA SER A 9 16.03 -53.54 -22.12
C SER A 9 15.28 -52.72 -21.06
N HIS A 10 15.98 -51.92 -20.25
CA HIS A 10 15.38 -50.92 -19.35
C HIS A 10 15.54 -49.48 -19.90
N GLY A 11 15.17 -49.25 -21.16
CA GLY A 11 15.54 -48.02 -21.89
C GLY A 11 14.46 -46.95 -22.10
N GLY A 12 13.19 -47.20 -21.74
CA GLY A 12 12.06 -46.31 -22.10
C GLY A 12 11.29 -45.70 -20.93
N ALA A 13 10.98 -46.52 -19.92
CA ALA A 13 10.11 -46.12 -18.81
C ALA A 13 10.69 -44.96 -17.98
N GLY A 14 12.01 -44.96 -17.73
CA GLY A 14 12.67 -43.90 -16.95
C GLY A 14 12.64 -42.52 -17.63
N ARG A 15 12.72 -42.46 -18.96
CA ARG A 15 12.63 -41.19 -19.71
C ARG A 15 11.21 -40.65 -19.74
N ALA A 16 10.21 -41.52 -19.88
CA ALA A 16 8.80 -41.11 -19.82
C ALA A 16 8.44 -40.56 -18.43
N LEU A 17 8.87 -41.25 -17.37
CA LEU A 17 8.66 -40.80 -15.99
C LEU A 17 9.36 -39.47 -15.70
N LEU A 18 10.55 -39.25 -16.25
CA LEU A 18 11.28 -37.99 -16.14
C LEU A 18 10.55 -36.83 -16.85
N TRP A 19 10.00 -37.05 -18.04
CA TRP A 19 9.19 -36.04 -18.73
C TRP A 19 7.90 -35.72 -17.99
N VAL A 20 7.21 -36.74 -17.45
CA VAL A 20 6.03 -36.55 -16.61
C VAL A 20 6.38 -35.73 -15.36
N ALA A 21 7.51 -36.03 -14.71
CA ALA A 21 7.98 -35.28 -13.56
C ALA A 21 8.31 -33.82 -13.92
N ILE A 22 8.93 -33.56 -15.08
CA ILE A 22 9.20 -32.20 -15.57
C ILE A 22 7.90 -31.45 -15.84
N ILE A 23 6.93 -32.07 -16.51
CA ILE A 23 5.64 -31.42 -16.78
C ILE A 23 4.91 -31.11 -15.47
N LEU A 24 4.94 -32.04 -14.51
CA LEU A 24 4.36 -31.84 -13.18
C LEU A 24 5.05 -30.71 -12.42
N THR A 25 6.38 -30.61 -12.44
CA THR A 25 7.09 -29.53 -11.76
C THR A 25 6.83 -28.18 -12.42
N VAL A 26 6.81 -28.11 -13.75
CA VAL A 26 6.46 -26.87 -14.48
C VAL A 26 5.01 -26.47 -14.20
N ALA A 27 4.07 -27.42 -14.20
CA ALA A 27 2.67 -27.17 -13.88
C ALA A 27 2.51 -26.70 -12.42
N LEU A 28 3.21 -27.33 -11.48
CA LEU A 28 3.21 -26.94 -10.07
C LEU A 28 3.80 -25.53 -9.89
N LEU A 29 4.93 -25.22 -10.52
CA LEU A 29 5.53 -23.89 -10.52
C LEU A 29 4.57 -22.84 -11.09
N GLY A 30 3.93 -23.14 -12.23
CA GLY A 30 2.94 -22.26 -12.83
C GLY A 30 1.75 -22.02 -11.90
N PHE A 31 1.25 -23.07 -11.24
CA PHE A 31 0.14 -22.98 -10.29
C PHE A 31 0.52 -22.15 -9.04
N VAL A 32 1.67 -22.40 -8.43
CA VAL A 32 2.16 -21.65 -7.26
C VAL A 32 2.38 -20.18 -7.62
N THR A 33 2.95 -19.90 -8.80
CA THR A 33 3.17 -18.52 -9.25
C THR A 33 1.84 -17.81 -9.48
N ALA A 34 0.88 -18.46 -10.15
CA ALA A 34 -0.43 -17.88 -10.41
C ALA A 34 -1.22 -17.59 -9.12
N THR A 35 -1.19 -18.51 -8.16
CA THR A 35 -1.85 -18.33 -6.86
C THR A 35 -1.16 -17.26 -6.02
N ALA A 36 0.17 -17.23 -5.98
CA ALA A 36 0.93 -16.20 -5.28
C ALA A 36 0.70 -14.79 -5.84
N VAL A 37 0.61 -14.65 -7.17
CA VAL A 37 0.31 -13.36 -7.82
C VAL A 37 -1.11 -12.92 -7.55
N ARG A 38 -2.11 -13.83 -7.65
CA ARG A 38 -3.52 -13.49 -7.33
C ARG A 38 -3.73 -13.13 -5.86
N ALA A 39 -2.97 -13.77 -4.97
CA ALA A 39 -3.03 -13.49 -3.54
C ALA A 39 -2.19 -12.28 -3.13
N ASN A 40 -1.45 -11.64 -4.06
CA ASN A 40 -0.64 -10.47 -3.75
C ASN A 40 -1.56 -9.27 -3.49
N PRO A 41 -1.65 -8.77 -2.23
CA PRO A 41 -2.59 -7.72 -1.87
C PRO A 41 -2.16 -6.33 -2.39
N ILE A 42 -0.94 -6.23 -2.93
CA ILE A 42 -0.37 -5.03 -3.56
C ILE A 42 -0.54 -5.07 -5.09
N TYR A 43 -0.92 -6.22 -5.67
CA TYR A 43 -1.20 -6.30 -7.10
C TYR A 43 -2.31 -5.30 -7.46
N SER A 44 -2.04 -4.47 -8.45
CA SER A 44 -2.89 -3.34 -8.79
C SER A 44 -2.82 -3.08 -10.28
N ASP A 45 -3.98 -3.01 -10.92
CA ASP A 45 -4.09 -2.64 -12.33
C ASP A 45 -3.80 -1.14 -12.50
N ARG A 46 -2.61 -0.85 -13.03
CA ARG A 46 -2.14 0.52 -13.29
C ARG A 46 -2.91 1.16 -14.44
N ASP A 47 -3.27 0.39 -15.46
CA ASP A 47 -3.97 0.91 -16.62
C ASP A 47 -5.41 1.29 -16.24
N ALA A 48 -6.03 0.53 -15.32
CA ALA A 48 -7.33 0.84 -14.78
C ALA A 48 -7.33 2.08 -13.87
N ASN A 49 -6.29 2.27 -13.04
CA ASN A 49 -6.32 3.24 -11.92
C ASN A 49 -5.29 4.39 -12.01
N GLY A 50 -4.49 4.46 -13.08
CA GLY A 50 -3.46 5.49 -13.30
C GLY A 50 -2.12 5.18 -12.63
N ILE A 51 -2.14 4.80 -11.35
CA ILE A 51 -0.94 4.42 -10.57
C ILE A 51 -1.12 3.08 -9.88
N SER A 52 -0.01 2.47 -9.42
CA SER A 52 -0.10 1.26 -8.60
C SER A 52 -0.53 1.57 -7.17
N LYS A 53 -1.19 0.60 -6.53
CA LYS A 53 -1.62 0.68 -5.12
C LYS A 53 -0.48 1.06 -4.17
N TYR A 54 0.70 0.48 -4.35
CA TYR A 54 1.90 0.83 -3.59
C TYR A 54 2.27 2.32 -3.75
N LYS A 55 2.30 2.81 -5.00
CA LYS A 55 2.63 4.20 -5.31
C LYS A 55 1.61 5.19 -4.75
N PHE A 56 0.34 4.80 -4.75
CA PHE A 56 -0.71 5.58 -4.12
C PHE A 56 -0.51 5.69 -2.61
N ILE A 57 -0.29 4.56 -1.92
CA ILE A 57 -0.07 4.54 -0.48
C ILE A 57 1.18 5.37 -0.10
N GLU A 58 2.26 5.24 -0.88
CA GLU A 58 3.49 6.01 -0.70
C GLU A 58 3.22 7.51 -0.83
N ALA A 59 2.51 7.94 -1.89
CA ALA A 59 2.12 9.35 -2.07
C ALA A 59 1.24 9.86 -0.92
N CYS A 60 0.30 9.06 -0.41
CA CYS A 60 -0.51 9.46 0.74
C CYS A 60 0.31 9.63 2.03
N LYS A 61 1.36 8.83 2.23
CA LYS A 61 2.27 8.96 3.38
C LYS A 61 3.15 10.19 3.26
N GLU A 62 3.70 10.44 2.07
CA GLU A 62 4.50 11.63 1.79
C GLU A 62 3.68 12.91 2.03
N ILE A 63 2.44 12.98 1.53
CA ILE A 63 1.56 14.13 1.78
C ILE A 63 1.21 14.25 3.26
N ALA A 64 0.99 13.14 3.97
CA ALA A 64 0.69 13.18 5.40
C ALA A 64 1.88 13.73 6.22
N GLU A 65 3.12 13.42 5.82
CA GLU A 65 4.33 13.92 6.47
C GLU A 65 4.57 15.42 6.18
N ASP A 66 4.09 15.93 5.04
CA ASP A 66 4.14 17.35 4.71
C ASP A 66 3.03 18.14 5.41
N THR A 67 3.29 18.52 6.66
CA THR A 67 2.33 19.23 7.50
C THR A 67 2.03 20.66 7.07
N GLU A 68 2.82 21.23 6.14
CA GLU A 68 2.56 22.56 5.58
C GLU A 68 1.47 22.53 4.50
N GLU A 69 1.44 21.47 3.70
CA GLU A 69 0.42 21.27 2.66
C GLU A 69 -0.86 20.60 3.18
N LEU A 70 -0.81 20.03 4.38
CA LEU A 70 -1.94 19.28 4.94
C LEU A 70 -3.08 20.20 5.39
N THR A 71 -4.27 19.95 4.84
CA THR A 71 -5.48 20.72 5.16
C THR A 71 -6.46 19.88 5.97
N VAL A 72 -7.17 20.56 6.87
CA VAL A 72 -8.25 20.01 7.68
C VAL A 72 -9.59 20.51 7.13
N GLY A 73 -10.48 19.57 6.79
CA GLY A 73 -11.87 19.85 6.47
C GLY A 73 -12.66 20.20 7.73
N ALA A 74 -12.94 21.48 7.93
CA ALA A 74 -13.68 22.01 9.07
C ALA A 74 -14.83 22.90 8.58
N MET A 75 -16.08 22.54 8.90
CA MET A 75 -17.27 23.36 8.61
C MET A 75 -17.41 23.77 7.12
N GLY A 76 -17.06 22.88 6.19
CA GLY A 76 -17.13 23.14 4.75
C GLY A 76 -15.99 24.01 4.19
N GLN A 77 -14.97 24.31 5.00
CA GLN A 77 -13.75 25.02 4.59
C GLN A 77 -12.51 24.14 4.80
N ALA A 78 -11.51 24.32 3.94
CA ALA A 78 -10.20 23.71 4.09
C ALA A 78 -9.29 24.68 4.86
N ILE A 79 -8.88 24.29 6.07
CA ILE A 79 -8.02 25.10 6.94
C ILE A 79 -6.65 24.41 7.02
N PRO A 80 -5.52 25.12 6.83
CA PRO A 80 -4.20 24.52 7.03
C PRO A 80 -4.06 23.94 8.43
N LEU A 81 -3.52 22.73 8.56
CA LEU A 81 -3.36 22.05 9.85
C LEU A 81 -2.57 22.92 10.84
N LYS A 82 -1.51 23.56 10.39
CA LYS A 82 -0.69 24.47 11.19
C LYS A 82 -1.53 25.57 11.87
N THR A 83 -2.43 26.19 11.12
CA THR A 83 -3.33 27.23 11.65
C THR A 83 -4.23 26.69 12.76
N LEU A 84 -4.75 25.46 12.61
CA LEU A 84 -5.58 24.82 13.62
C LEU A 84 -4.78 24.45 14.88
N VAL A 85 -3.56 23.97 14.70
CA VAL A 85 -2.66 23.66 15.82
C VAL A 85 -2.30 24.93 16.58
N GLU A 86 -1.88 26.00 15.91
CA GLU A 86 -1.53 27.27 16.54
C GLU A 86 -2.70 27.91 17.32
N GLN A 87 -3.95 27.71 16.87
CA GLN A 87 -5.15 28.16 17.59
C GLN A 87 -5.39 27.40 18.89
N SER A 88 -5.04 26.11 18.94
CA SER A 88 -5.26 25.25 20.11
C SER A 88 -4.07 25.24 21.08
N SER A 89 -2.85 25.29 20.55
CA SER A 89 -1.59 25.30 21.28
C SER A 89 -0.55 26.09 20.48
N PRO A 90 -0.17 27.31 20.91
CA PRO A 90 0.82 28.12 20.19
C PRO A 90 2.15 27.37 20.07
N LEU A 91 2.63 27.19 18.84
CA LEU A 91 3.94 26.61 18.54
C LEU A 91 5.03 27.62 18.94
N LYS A 92 6.05 27.16 19.66
CA LYS A 92 7.23 27.99 19.99
C LYS A 92 8.20 28.02 18.81
N ALA A 93 9.09 29.00 18.82
CA ALA A 93 10.17 29.05 17.84
C ALA A 93 11.05 27.79 17.95
N GLY A 94 11.14 27.02 16.86
CA GLY A 94 11.86 25.74 16.80
C GLY A 94 11.00 24.51 17.02
N ASP A 95 9.69 24.65 17.24
CA ASP A 95 8.76 23.53 17.25
C ASP A 95 8.40 23.12 15.81
N GLU A 96 8.46 21.81 15.54
CA GLU A 96 8.07 21.23 14.25
C GLU A 96 6.77 20.44 14.39
N LEU A 97 5.86 20.61 13.42
CA LEU A 97 4.65 19.81 13.37
C LEU A 97 4.90 18.57 12.53
N HIS A 98 4.61 17.41 13.11
CA HIS A 98 4.75 16.11 12.47
C HIS A 98 3.38 15.45 12.39
N ALA A 99 3.08 14.85 11.24
CA ALA A 99 1.89 14.04 11.06
C ALA A 99 2.30 12.72 10.39
N ALA A 100 1.85 11.60 10.96
CA ALA A 100 2.23 10.28 10.48
C ALA A 100 1.05 9.33 10.45
N VAL A 101 0.95 8.54 9.38
CA VAL A 101 -0.05 7.46 9.27
C VAL A 101 0.36 6.32 10.19
N GLU A 102 -0.32 6.18 11.33
CA GLU A 102 0.03 5.22 12.39
C GLU A 102 -0.83 3.94 12.30
N ALA A 103 -1.02 3.42 11.09
CA ALA A 103 -1.75 2.18 10.83
C ALA A 103 -0.79 1.07 10.36
N GLU A 104 -1.09 -0.19 10.70
CA GLU A 104 -0.26 -1.30 10.24
C GLU A 104 -0.28 -1.41 8.71
N PRO A 105 0.82 -1.81 8.05
CA PRO A 105 0.86 -1.93 6.59
C PRO A 105 -0.25 -2.80 6.03
N ALA A 106 -0.61 -3.90 6.71
CA ALA A 106 -1.68 -4.78 6.30
C ALA A 106 -3.06 -4.10 6.35
N GLU A 107 -3.28 -3.22 7.31
CA GLU A 107 -4.53 -2.44 7.46
C GLU A 107 -4.62 -1.35 6.39
N ILE A 108 -3.52 -0.62 6.14
CA ILE A 108 -3.45 0.38 5.06
C ILE A 108 -3.77 -0.26 3.71
N ILE A 109 -3.18 -1.42 3.43
CA ILE A 109 -3.43 -2.15 2.18
C ILE A 109 -4.90 -2.57 2.09
N LYS A 110 -5.53 -3.01 3.18
CA LYS A 110 -6.96 -3.38 3.19
C LYS A 110 -7.88 -2.17 3.05
N ALA A 111 -7.53 -1.05 3.66
CA ALA A 111 -8.30 0.19 3.63
C ALA A 111 -8.18 0.93 2.29
N THR A 112 -7.15 0.61 1.49
CA THR A 112 -6.97 1.17 0.15
C THR A 112 -7.89 0.49 -0.86
N GLN A 113 -8.80 1.25 -1.43
CA GLN A 113 -9.83 0.80 -2.37
C GLN A 113 -9.75 1.54 -3.71
N THR A 114 -10.30 0.94 -4.76
CA THR A 114 -10.47 1.59 -6.06
C THR A 114 -11.72 2.45 -6.07
N VAL A 115 -11.72 3.52 -6.87
CA VAL A 115 -12.89 4.41 -7.04
C VAL A 115 -13.56 4.13 -8.39
N ASP A 116 -14.89 4.20 -8.43
CA ASP A 116 -15.65 4.11 -9.69
C ASP A 116 -15.22 5.21 -10.67
N GLY A 117 -14.87 4.81 -11.89
CA GLY A 117 -14.29 5.71 -12.89
C GLY A 117 -12.75 5.77 -12.89
N GLY A 118 -12.11 5.01 -11.99
CA GLY A 118 -10.66 4.81 -11.94
C GLY A 118 -9.96 5.73 -10.95
N GLY A 119 -9.03 5.17 -10.20
CA GLY A 119 -8.29 5.87 -9.15
C GLY A 119 -8.23 5.07 -7.86
N TRP A 120 -7.74 5.70 -6.80
CA TRP A 120 -7.58 5.07 -5.49
C TRP A 120 -8.12 5.96 -4.38
N THR A 121 -8.60 5.35 -3.31
CA THR A 121 -8.97 6.02 -2.08
C THR A 121 -8.39 5.25 -0.89
N LEU A 122 -7.97 5.98 0.14
CA LEU A 122 -7.48 5.45 1.40
C LEU A 122 -8.04 6.32 2.52
N THR A 123 -8.67 5.69 3.51
CA THR A 123 -8.99 6.33 4.79
C THR A 123 -8.17 5.67 5.89
N ALA A 124 -7.38 6.45 6.60
CA ALA A 124 -6.53 5.97 7.69
C ALA A 124 -6.36 7.03 8.78
N PRO A 125 -6.19 6.64 10.05
CA PRO A 125 -5.86 7.57 11.11
C PRO A 125 -4.43 8.13 10.91
N VAL A 126 -4.28 9.43 11.17
CA VAL A 126 -3.00 10.13 11.18
C VAL A 126 -2.80 10.74 12.56
N THR A 127 -1.66 10.43 13.17
CA THR A 127 -1.26 10.98 14.47
C THR A 127 -0.55 12.31 14.25
N ILE A 128 -1.01 13.34 14.96
CA ILE A 128 -0.46 14.69 14.93
C ILE A 128 0.38 14.89 16.19
N ALA A 129 1.63 15.30 16.03
CA ALA A 129 2.55 15.54 17.12
C ALA A 129 3.40 16.80 16.90
N VAL A 130 3.80 17.45 17.99
CA VAL A 130 4.75 18.57 17.98
C VAL A 130 6.08 18.06 18.48
N HIS A 131 7.14 18.31 17.71
CA HIS A 131 8.51 17.96 18.03
C HIS A 131 9.26 19.22 18.47
N SER A 132 9.73 19.23 19.72
CA SER A 132 10.55 20.30 20.30
C SER A 132 11.93 19.73 20.63
N GLY A 133 12.77 19.58 19.59
CA GLY A 133 14.04 18.84 19.70
C GLY A 133 13.78 17.35 19.97
N GLU A 134 14.27 16.84 21.11
CA GLU A 134 14.07 15.42 21.51
C GLU A 134 12.69 15.16 22.13
N ARG A 135 11.91 16.19 22.44
CA ARG A 135 10.58 16.01 23.05
C ARG A 135 9.52 15.89 21.97
N VAL A 136 8.73 14.82 22.05
CA VAL A 136 7.55 14.60 21.22
C VAL A 136 6.30 14.78 22.07
N ASN A 137 5.41 15.67 21.64
CA ASN A 137 4.11 15.90 22.28
C ASN A 137 2.98 15.58 21.30
N THR A 138 2.32 14.44 21.49
CA THR A 138 1.21 14.00 20.65
C THR A 138 -0.05 14.84 20.94
N LEU A 139 -0.59 15.50 19.93
CA LEU A 139 -1.80 16.32 20.03
C LEU A 139 -3.08 15.49 19.88
N GLY A 140 -3.02 14.41 19.10
CA GLY A 140 -4.16 13.51 18.88
C GLY A 140 -4.09 12.79 17.55
N GLN A 141 -5.19 12.13 17.18
CA GLN A 141 -5.36 11.42 15.92
C GLN A 141 -6.54 11.99 15.13
N LEU A 142 -6.33 12.21 13.83
CA LEU A 142 -7.36 12.67 12.89
C LEU A 142 -7.50 11.67 11.73
N PRO A 143 -8.72 11.31 11.31
CA PRO A 143 -8.91 10.53 10.11
C PRO A 143 -8.48 11.32 8.88
N MET A 144 -7.57 10.75 8.08
CA MET A 144 -7.18 11.26 6.79
C MET A 144 -7.96 10.55 5.69
N ALA A 145 -8.49 11.32 4.74
CA ALA A 145 -9.00 10.83 3.48
C ALA A 145 -8.00 11.22 2.38
N CYS A 146 -7.38 10.22 1.76
CA CYS A 146 -6.47 10.38 0.63
C CYS A 146 -7.13 9.83 -0.63
N THR A 147 -7.07 10.56 -1.74
CA THR A 147 -7.69 10.19 -3.01
C THR A 147 -6.76 10.45 -4.17
N HIS A 148 -6.69 9.51 -5.12
CA HIS A 148 -6.02 9.68 -6.40
C HIS A 148 -7.04 9.64 -7.52
N ASP A 149 -7.13 10.72 -8.29
CA ASP A 149 -8.00 10.81 -9.46
C ASP A 149 -7.19 10.50 -10.73
N LYS A 150 -7.61 9.46 -11.46
CA LYS A 150 -6.95 9.02 -12.69
C LYS A 150 -6.99 10.06 -13.82
N LYS A 151 -8.08 10.81 -13.95
CA LYS A 151 -8.29 11.76 -15.05
C LYS A 151 -7.35 12.96 -14.92
N THR A 152 -7.17 13.43 -13.69
CA THR A 152 -6.29 14.56 -13.37
C THR A 152 -4.86 14.13 -13.08
N GLY A 153 -4.65 12.87 -12.71
CA GLY A 153 -3.36 12.32 -12.30
C GLY A 153 -2.90 12.82 -10.92
N LYS A 154 -3.79 13.45 -10.15
CA LYS A 154 -3.45 14.08 -8.86
C LYS A 154 -3.84 13.21 -7.68
N THR A 155 -2.95 13.15 -6.70
CA THR A 155 -3.21 12.61 -5.36
C THR A 155 -3.40 13.76 -4.39
N THR A 156 -4.44 13.72 -3.57
CA THR A 156 -4.75 14.74 -2.56
C THR A 156 -5.07 14.06 -1.24
N ALA A 157 -4.70 14.67 -0.13
CA ALA A 157 -5.07 14.21 1.20
C ALA A 157 -5.69 15.34 2.02
N THR A 158 -6.73 15.02 2.77
CA THR A 158 -7.41 15.94 3.68
C THR A 158 -7.64 15.25 5.02
N LEU A 159 -7.32 15.93 6.11
CA LEU A 159 -7.69 15.51 7.45
C LEU A 159 -9.13 15.92 7.73
N ASN A 160 -9.90 15.06 8.39
CA ASN A 160 -11.27 15.35 8.78
C ASN A 160 -11.37 15.46 10.30
N LEU A 161 -12.17 16.41 10.78
CA LEU A 161 -12.46 16.49 12.22
C LEU A 161 -13.43 15.38 12.64
N PRO A 162 -13.25 14.75 13.82
CA PRO A 162 -14.19 13.76 14.33
C PRO A 162 -15.57 14.39 14.56
N GLY A 163 -16.63 13.72 14.11
CA GLY A 163 -18.02 14.11 14.40
C GLY A 163 -18.65 15.14 13.46
N GLN A 164 -18.09 15.33 12.26
CA GLN A 164 -18.80 15.95 11.13
C GLN A 164 -19.48 14.91 10.25
#